data_AF-A0A925NKG1-F1
#
_entry.id   AF-A0A925NKG1-F1
#
_cell.length_a   1.000
_cell.length_b   1.000
_cell.length_c   1.000
_cell.angle_alpha   90.00
_cell.angle_beta   90.00
_cell.angle_gamma   90.00
#
_symmetry.space_group_name_H-M   'P 1'
#
loop_
_entity.id
_entity.type
_entity.pdbx_description
1 polymer ?
#
loop_
_entity_poly.entity_id
_entity_poly.type
_entity_poly.pdbx_seq_one_letter_code
_entity_poly.pdbx_strand_id
1 'polypeptide(L)'
;MDEARFRTGAIGAPGTLPFSGVSTFQAPPSAPESPVVEEKEVISSTGPTGNESKPAKSESPAPYPWILNPTIDMLFSCGGAFWIIYLGLSLTGMQANFTSTPAAGWFFFVSIVGLHLFGDSHQPATLMRVYGSKITRDALGVPVAIVGVISLFAGLSTLLIPATTVFFIKLILAWGFQHQLAQSYGIALVYCYKRKFYLSKVEKNIMFAMVQATIVFLCVRMLSIKDFGMLTINAYDVQFWAILPEWTFTVSLIALQVSVLAFAGMVVNKYVREKKLFPLPAMATILTLTLMPLIAGDKFSIIWYMFSQWFFHSSQYLVITSAFYFKEKGLPENVPLNEIGRMLWTRESAKYFGLIFGVGFCTAYLLPNFMFDQGVATKGVCFASIWVLINFQHFVTDAFIWKLRDPQIQKLLVS
;
A
#
# COMPACT_ATOMS: atom_id res chain seq x y z
N MET A 1 23.22 -46.50 40.05
CA MET A 1 24.58 -45.96 39.88
C MET A 1 24.59 -45.03 38.67
N ASP A 2 24.51 -43.72 38.77
CA ASP A 2 24.13 -42.81 39.84
C ASP A 2 23.77 -41.48 39.17
N GLU A 3 22.75 -40.83 39.73
CA GLU A 3 22.37 -39.45 39.45
C GLU A 3 23.55 -38.51 39.75
N ALA A 4 23.89 -37.63 38.80
CA ALA A 4 24.74 -36.48 39.06
C ALA A 4 24.08 -35.20 38.56
N ARG A 5 23.40 -34.58 39.52
CA ARG A 5 22.85 -33.23 39.61
C ARG A 5 23.67 -32.17 38.86
N PHE A 6 23.03 -31.39 37.99
CA PHE A 6 23.46 -30.02 37.69
C PHE A 6 22.52 -29.03 38.37
N ARG A 7 23.12 -28.24 39.27
CA ARG A 7 22.47 -27.17 40.02
C ARG A 7 22.11 -26.01 39.11
N THR A 8 20.92 -25.50 39.36
CA THR A 8 20.34 -24.24 38.90
C THR A 8 21.19 -23.05 39.32
N GLY A 9 21.77 -22.35 38.34
CA GLY A 9 22.24 -20.97 38.49
C GLY A 9 21.10 -20.03 38.16
N ALA A 10 20.66 -19.26 39.15
CA ALA A 10 19.64 -18.23 38.99
C ALA A 10 20.16 -17.12 38.06
N ILE A 11 19.61 -17.05 36.85
CA ILE A 11 19.76 -15.89 35.98
C ILE A 11 18.56 -14.98 36.30
N GLY A 12 18.86 -13.86 36.96
CA GLY A 12 17.88 -12.82 37.25
C GLY A 12 17.20 -12.34 35.98
N ALA A 13 15.87 -12.34 36.00
CA ALA A 13 15.05 -11.81 34.93
C ALA A 13 15.41 -10.33 34.67
N PRO A 14 15.64 -9.91 33.42
CA PRO A 14 15.65 -8.50 33.09
C PRO A 14 14.24 -7.95 33.31
N GLY A 15 14.18 -6.93 34.17
CA GLY A 15 12.95 -6.37 34.73
C GLY A 15 11.92 -5.99 33.68
N THR A 16 10.69 -6.39 33.95
CA THR A 16 9.47 -5.76 33.48
C THR A 16 9.48 -4.30 33.92
N LEU A 17 9.69 -3.38 32.98
CA LEU A 17 9.39 -1.97 33.18
C LEU A 17 7.86 -1.82 33.29
N PRO A 18 7.34 -1.10 34.30
CA PRO A 18 5.92 -0.79 34.37
C PRO A 18 5.57 0.18 33.24
N PHE A 19 4.63 -0.22 32.40
CA PHE A 19 4.01 0.64 31.40
C PHE A 19 2.99 1.55 32.12
N SER A 20 3.48 2.53 32.88
CA SER A 20 2.68 3.61 33.47
C SER A 20 3.06 4.93 32.80
N GLY A 21 2.21 5.39 31.89
CA GLY A 21 2.43 6.64 31.19
C GLY A 21 1.42 6.84 30.07
N VAL A 22 0.16 7.07 30.42
CA VAL A 22 -0.77 7.77 29.52
C VAL A 22 -0.20 9.18 29.34
N SER A 23 0.55 9.40 28.27
CA SER A 23 0.83 10.75 27.79
C SER A 23 -0.49 11.32 27.28
N THR A 24 -1.14 12.11 28.12
CA THR A 24 -2.10 13.10 27.68
C THR A 24 -1.34 14.06 26.78
N PHE A 25 -1.56 13.96 25.48
CA PHE A 25 -1.12 14.97 24.53
C PHE A 25 -1.86 16.26 24.88
N GLN A 26 -1.18 17.19 25.56
CA GLN A 26 -1.66 18.56 25.70
C GLN A 26 -1.77 19.15 24.30
N ALA A 27 -2.97 19.61 23.94
CA ALA A 27 -3.16 20.41 22.76
C ALA A 27 -2.19 21.62 22.82
N PRO A 28 -1.61 22.05 21.68
CA PRO A 28 -0.82 23.26 21.66
C PRO A 28 -1.65 24.44 22.18
N PRO A 29 -1.04 25.39 22.91
CA PRO A 29 -1.73 26.59 23.37
C PRO A 29 -2.38 27.27 22.18
N SER A 30 -3.64 27.64 22.35
CA SER A 30 -4.40 28.47 21.41
C SER A 30 -3.56 29.68 21.01
N ALA A 31 -3.47 29.95 19.71
CA ALA A 31 -2.87 31.16 19.18
C ALA A 31 -3.46 32.39 19.91
N PRO A 32 -2.64 33.42 20.19
CA PRO A 32 -3.11 34.61 20.87
C PRO A 32 -4.29 35.22 20.12
N GLU A 33 -5.37 35.48 20.85
CA GLU A 33 -6.54 36.20 20.36
C GLU A 33 -6.08 37.52 19.73
N SER A 34 -6.36 37.68 18.44
CA SER A 34 -6.22 38.94 17.74
C SER A 34 -7.05 40.01 18.47
N PRO A 35 -6.51 41.23 18.66
CA PRO A 35 -7.18 42.29 19.39
C PRO A 35 -8.54 42.60 18.75
N VAL A 36 -9.58 42.55 19.58
CA VAL A 36 -10.92 43.03 19.27
C VAL A 36 -10.80 44.52 18.95
N VAL A 37 -10.90 44.84 17.66
CA VAL A 37 -11.07 46.23 17.22
C VAL A 37 -12.50 46.61 17.56
N GLU A 38 -12.64 47.50 18.54
CA GLU A 38 -13.88 48.15 18.93
C GLU A 38 -14.39 49.00 17.75
N GLU A 39 -15.35 48.44 17.01
CA GLU A 39 -16.02 49.14 15.92
C GLU A 39 -17.07 50.08 16.53
N LYS A 40 -16.78 51.39 16.50
CA LYS A 40 -17.70 52.44 16.92
C LYS A 40 -18.95 52.41 16.05
N GLU A 41 -20.10 52.09 16.65
CA GLU A 41 -21.43 52.29 16.08
C GLU A 41 -21.63 53.76 15.71
N VAL A 42 -21.71 54.03 14.40
CA VAL A 42 -22.31 55.26 13.87
C VAL A 42 -23.76 54.92 13.52
N ILE A 43 -24.67 55.35 14.40
CA ILE A 43 -26.12 55.30 14.19
C ILE A 43 -26.47 56.30 13.07
N SER A 44 -26.95 55.82 11.93
CA SER A 44 -27.52 56.66 10.87
C SER A 44 -28.80 56.04 10.28
N SER A 45 -29.93 56.66 10.66
CA SER A 45 -31.19 56.87 9.92
C SER A 45 -31.81 55.75 9.08
N THR A 46 -32.91 55.22 9.64
CA THR A 46 -34.21 54.91 9.01
C THR A 46 -34.35 55.10 7.48
N GLY A 47 -34.49 54.00 6.76
CA GLY A 47 -34.92 53.89 5.36
C GLY A 47 -35.61 52.53 5.10
N PRO A 48 -36.46 52.40 4.07
CA PRO A 48 -37.61 51.50 4.07
C PRO A 48 -37.28 50.02 3.86
N THR A 49 -38.10 49.18 4.48
CA THR A 49 -38.08 47.71 4.49
C THR A 49 -38.21 47.11 3.08
N GLY A 50 -37.08 46.95 2.39
CA GLY A 50 -36.94 46.02 1.28
C GLY A 50 -36.70 44.61 1.83
N ASN A 51 -37.53 43.64 1.43
CA ASN A 51 -37.28 42.22 1.67
C ASN A 51 -35.98 41.80 0.98
N GLU A 52 -34.84 42.00 1.65
CA GLU A 52 -33.57 41.38 1.25
C GLU A 52 -33.70 39.88 1.46
N SER A 53 -33.99 39.18 0.36
CA SER A 53 -33.89 37.73 0.28
C SER A 53 -32.46 37.35 0.69
N LYS A 54 -32.32 36.74 1.87
CA LYS A 54 -31.05 36.17 2.33
C LYS A 54 -30.40 35.39 1.18
N PRO A 55 -29.15 35.72 0.77
CA PRO A 55 -28.49 34.98 -0.29
C PRO A 55 -28.46 33.51 0.10
N ALA A 56 -29.05 32.67 -0.76
CA ALA A 56 -29.08 31.23 -0.57
C ALA A 56 -27.63 30.77 -0.35
N LYS A 57 -27.35 30.14 0.80
CA LYS A 57 -26.05 29.52 1.08
C LYS A 57 -25.75 28.57 -0.07
N SER A 58 -24.82 28.96 -0.94
CA SER A 58 -24.24 28.10 -1.97
C SER A 58 -23.78 26.81 -1.30
N GLU A 59 -24.52 25.72 -1.49
CA GLU A 59 -24.11 24.40 -1.01
C GLU A 59 -22.76 24.08 -1.66
N SER A 60 -21.73 23.96 -0.83
CA SER A 60 -20.41 23.55 -1.31
C SER A 60 -20.52 22.22 -2.07
N PRO A 61 -20.01 22.13 -3.31
CA PRO A 61 -20.23 20.99 -4.19
C PRO A 61 -19.78 19.69 -3.51
N ALA A 62 -20.54 18.62 -3.72
CA ALA A 62 -20.22 17.32 -3.14
C ALA A 62 -18.82 16.86 -3.60
N PRO A 63 -18.02 16.23 -2.72
CA PRO A 63 -16.68 15.75 -3.07
C PRO A 63 -16.72 14.77 -4.24
N TYR A 64 -15.73 14.84 -5.12
CA TYR A 64 -15.63 13.92 -6.26
C TYR A 64 -15.41 12.48 -5.77
N PRO A 65 -16.24 11.50 -6.20
CA PRO A 65 -16.25 10.15 -5.61
C PRO A 65 -15.05 9.27 -6.00
N TRP A 66 -14.21 9.70 -6.95
CA TRP A 66 -13.05 8.95 -7.43
C TRP A 66 -11.74 9.66 -7.06
N ILE A 67 -10.64 8.91 -7.04
CA ILE A 67 -9.29 9.44 -6.82
C ILE A 67 -8.82 10.14 -8.10
N LEU A 68 -8.88 9.45 -9.25
CA LEU A 68 -8.59 10.04 -10.55
C LEU A 68 -9.81 10.10 -11.45
N ASN A 69 -10.37 8.94 -11.80
CA ASN A 69 -11.63 8.82 -12.54
C ASN A 69 -12.16 7.38 -12.45
N PRO A 70 -13.45 7.11 -12.77
CA PRO A 70 -14.03 5.78 -12.63
C PRO A 70 -13.24 4.66 -13.34
N THR A 71 -12.84 4.90 -14.58
CA THR A 71 -12.18 3.88 -15.41
C THR A 71 -10.80 3.52 -14.86
N ILE A 72 -9.99 4.54 -14.55
CA ILE A 72 -8.63 4.35 -14.05
C ILE A 72 -8.65 3.74 -12.66
N ASP A 73 -9.51 4.25 -11.78
CA ASP A 73 -9.67 3.73 -10.43
C ASP A 73 -10.13 2.27 -10.45
N MET A 74 -11.13 1.91 -11.27
CA MET A 74 -11.60 0.52 -11.34
C MET A 74 -10.55 -0.43 -11.90
N LEU A 75 -9.81 -0.03 -12.93
CA LEU A 75 -8.77 -0.86 -13.54
C LEU A 75 -7.54 -0.98 -12.64
N PHE A 76 -6.99 0.14 -12.19
CA PHE A 76 -5.65 0.18 -11.60
C PHE A 76 -5.64 0.34 -10.08
N SER A 77 -6.75 0.76 -9.47
CA SER A 77 -6.85 0.92 -8.01
C SER A 77 -7.75 -0.14 -7.34
N CYS A 78 -8.78 -0.62 -8.04
CA CYS A 78 -9.75 -1.58 -7.50
C CYS A 78 -9.50 -3.04 -7.93
N GLY A 79 -8.45 -3.30 -8.72
CA GLY A 79 -8.04 -4.65 -9.13
C GLY A 79 -8.60 -5.11 -10.47
N GLY A 80 -9.30 -4.27 -11.23
CA GLY A 80 -9.90 -4.65 -12.52
C GLY A 80 -8.89 -5.17 -13.53
N ALA A 81 -7.77 -4.47 -13.74
CA ALA A 81 -6.71 -4.89 -14.66
C ALA A 81 -6.10 -6.24 -14.24
N PHE A 82 -5.82 -6.39 -12.94
CA PHE A 82 -5.36 -7.65 -12.37
C PHE A 82 -6.33 -8.81 -12.67
N TRP A 83 -7.62 -8.64 -12.42
CA TRP A 83 -8.62 -9.71 -12.64
C TRP A 83 -8.82 -10.04 -14.13
N ILE A 84 -8.71 -9.05 -15.02
CA ILE A 84 -8.73 -9.28 -16.47
C ILE A 84 -7.54 -10.14 -16.88
N ILE A 85 -6.34 -9.83 -16.38
CA ILE A 85 -5.12 -10.60 -16.65
C ILE A 85 -5.24 -12.01 -16.06
N TYR A 86 -5.71 -12.13 -14.82
CA TYR A 86 -5.97 -13.43 -14.19
C TYR A 86 -6.94 -14.28 -15.00
N LEU A 87 -8.05 -13.71 -15.45
CA LEU A 87 -9.02 -14.41 -16.30
C LEU A 87 -8.35 -14.87 -17.60
N GLY A 88 -7.60 -14.00 -18.28
CA GLY A 88 -6.86 -14.36 -19.48
C GLY A 88 -5.87 -15.51 -19.25
N LEU A 89 -5.09 -15.47 -18.18
CA LEU A 89 -4.17 -16.54 -17.77
C LEU A 89 -4.90 -17.85 -17.42
N SER A 90 -6.09 -17.74 -16.82
CA SER A 90 -6.90 -18.91 -16.47
C SER A 90 -7.36 -19.67 -17.72
N LEU A 91 -7.63 -18.94 -18.82
CA LEU A 91 -7.99 -19.52 -20.11
C LEU A 91 -6.81 -20.20 -20.81
N THR A 92 -5.56 -19.87 -20.46
CA THR A 92 -4.36 -20.56 -20.97
C THR A 92 -3.93 -21.75 -20.09
N GLY A 93 -4.75 -22.12 -19.10
CA GLY A 93 -4.44 -23.19 -18.15
C GLY A 93 -3.44 -22.81 -17.05
N MET A 94 -3.06 -21.53 -16.94
CA MET A 94 -2.07 -21.01 -15.97
C MET A 94 -0.76 -21.80 -15.96
N GLN A 95 -0.24 -22.14 -17.15
CA GLN A 95 1.04 -22.82 -17.24
C GLN A 95 2.17 -21.88 -16.82
N ALA A 96 3.04 -22.33 -15.92
CA ALA A 96 4.24 -21.62 -15.50
C ALA A 96 5.28 -21.46 -16.62
N ASN A 97 5.14 -22.22 -17.70
CA ASN A 97 6.01 -22.12 -18.86
C ASN A 97 5.51 -21.06 -19.84
N PHE A 98 6.04 -19.84 -19.71
CA PHE A 98 5.70 -18.72 -20.58
C PHE A 98 6.15 -18.86 -22.04
N THR A 99 6.89 -19.92 -22.39
CA THR A 99 7.33 -20.17 -23.77
C THR A 99 6.53 -21.27 -24.47
N SER A 100 5.62 -21.96 -23.76
CA SER A 100 4.90 -23.11 -24.31
C SER A 100 3.86 -22.75 -25.35
N THR A 101 3.29 -21.54 -25.29
CA THR A 101 2.27 -21.05 -26.22
C THR A 101 2.47 -19.56 -26.53
N PRO A 102 2.01 -19.07 -27.70
CA PRO A 102 2.03 -17.64 -28.01
C PRO A 102 1.31 -16.79 -26.97
N ALA A 103 0.19 -17.28 -26.41
CA ALA A 103 -0.55 -16.58 -25.37
C ALA A 103 0.27 -16.44 -24.09
N ALA A 104 0.97 -17.50 -23.67
CA ALA A 104 1.86 -17.43 -22.50
C ALA A 104 3.02 -16.46 -22.73
N GLY A 105 3.57 -16.40 -23.95
CA GLY A 105 4.58 -15.42 -24.33
C GLY A 105 4.10 -13.97 -24.21
N TRP A 106 2.85 -13.72 -24.64
CA TRP A 106 2.22 -12.40 -24.47
C TRP A 106 2.00 -12.03 -23.01
N PHE A 107 1.56 -12.96 -22.15
CA PHE A 107 1.41 -12.67 -20.73
C PHE A 107 2.74 -12.39 -20.04
N PHE A 108 3.81 -13.08 -20.44
CA PHE A 108 5.15 -12.77 -19.96
C PHE A 108 5.61 -11.38 -20.39
N PHE A 109 5.42 -11.03 -21.66
CA PHE A 109 5.68 -9.69 -22.15
C PHE A 109 4.89 -8.63 -21.36
N VAL A 110 3.59 -8.85 -21.15
CA VAL A 110 2.74 -7.97 -20.33
C VAL A 110 3.25 -7.88 -18.90
N SER A 111 3.72 -8.97 -18.30
CA SER A 111 4.31 -8.95 -16.96
C SER A 111 5.60 -8.12 -16.91
N ILE A 112 6.49 -8.23 -17.89
CA ILE A 112 7.72 -7.42 -17.99
C ILE A 112 7.40 -5.94 -18.18
N VAL A 113 6.43 -5.62 -19.05
CA VAL A 113 5.96 -4.25 -19.24
C VAL A 113 5.35 -3.71 -17.94
N GLY A 114 4.51 -4.51 -17.26
CA GLY A 114 3.91 -4.15 -15.97
C GLY A 114 4.94 -3.94 -14.88
N LEU A 115 5.96 -4.81 -14.81
CA LEU A 115 7.09 -4.68 -13.89
C LEU A 115 7.75 -3.32 -14.08
N HIS A 116 8.17 -2.94 -15.28
CA HIS A 116 8.89 -1.67 -15.44
C HIS A 116 7.96 -0.43 -15.32
N LEU A 117 6.76 -0.48 -15.91
CA LEU A 117 5.82 0.66 -15.88
C LEU A 117 5.20 0.91 -14.52
N PHE A 118 4.94 -0.14 -13.74
CA PHE A 118 4.29 -0.03 -12.44
C PHE A 118 5.22 -0.45 -11.30
N GLY A 119 5.79 -1.66 -11.37
CA GLY A 119 6.68 -2.23 -10.36
C GLY A 119 7.95 -1.41 -10.10
N ASP A 120 8.68 -1.00 -11.10
CA ASP A 120 9.91 -0.23 -10.87
C ASP A 120 9.60 1.25 -10.63
N SER A 121 8.51 1.75 -11.23
CA SER A 121 8.14 3.17 -11.18
C SER A 121 7.49 3.60 -9.86
N HIS A 122 6.74 2.72 -9.19
CA HIS A 122 6.09 3.09 -7.90
C HIS A 122 7.10 3.33 -6.78
N GLN A 123 8.28 2.72 -6.88
CA GLN A 123 9.35 2.81 -5.88
C GLN A 123 9.94 4.24 -5.80
N PRO A 124 10.42 4.85 -6.91
CA PRO A 124 10.76 6.27 -6.94
C PRO A 124 9.59 7.21 -6.66
N ALA A 125 8.34 6.83 -7.01
CA ALA A 125 7.17 7.63 -6.70
C ALA A 125 7.01 7.85 -5.18
N THR A 126 7.35 6.86 -4.36
CA THR A 126 7.39 6.98 -2.89
C THR A 126 8.37 8.06 -2.43
N LEU A 127 9.59 8.08 -3.00
CA LEU A 127 10.59 9.10 -2.68
C LEU A 127 10.16 10.47 -3.16
N MET A 128 9.56 10.57 -4.35
CA MET A 128 9.00 11.81 -4.87
C MET A 128 7.89 12.35 -3.97
N ARG A 129 7.10 11.50 -3.33
CA ARG A 129 6.07 11.91 -2.36
C ARG A 129 6.67 12.50 -1.09
N VAL A 130 7.85 12.06 -0.68
CA VAL A 130 8.58 12.62 0.47
C VAL A 130 9.28 13.91 0.08
N TYR A 131 10.10 13.88 -0.96
CA TYR A 131 11.03 14.96 -1.29
C TYR A 131 10.47 15.99 -2.29
N GLY A 132 9.36 15.70 -2.94
CA GLY A 132 8.70 16.60 -3.90
C GLY A 132 7.95 17.76 -3.24
N SER A 133 7.58 17.61 -1.97
CA SER A 133 6.86 18.62 -1.19
C SER A 133 7.72 19.07 0.00
N LYS A 134 7.88 20.39 0.18
CA LYS A 134 8.64 20.94 1.32
C LYS A 134 8.05 20.47 2.66
N ILE A 135 6.72 20.43 2.76
CA ILE A 135 6.00 20.05 3.99
C ILE A 135 6.33 18.59 4.36
N THR A 136 6.22 17.68 3.39
CA THR A 136 6.50 16.26 3.67
C THR A 136 7.99 16.01 3.87
N ARG A 137 8.85 16.72 3.14
CA ARG A 137 10.31 16.63 3.30
C ARG A 137 10.76 17.09 4.68
N ASP A 138 10.21 18.19 5.19
CA ASP A 138 10.58 18.70 6.52
C ASP A 138 10.09 17.74 7.62
N ALA A 139 8.95 17.07 7.42
CA ALA A 139 8.41 16.09 8.36
C ALA A 139 9.10 14.71 8.33
N LEU A 140 9.44 14.20 7.13
CA LEU A 140 9.88 12.81 6.93
C LEU A 140 11.27 12.65 6.32
N GLY A 141 11.88 13.72 5.79
CA GLY A 141 13.11 13.63 5.00
C GLY A 141 14.28 13.02 5.77
N VAL A 142 14.45 13.36 7.06
CA VAL A 142 15.50 12.78 7.91
C VAL A 142 15.22 11.31 8.25
N PRO A 143 14.04 10.93 8.79
CA PRO A 143 13.71 9.51 9.00
C PRO A 143 13.87 8.65 7.74
N VAL A 144 13.46 9.15 6.58
CA VAL A 144 13.55 8.42 5.30
C VAL A 144 14.99 8.28 4.83
N ALA A 145 15.83 9.29 5.03
CA ALA A 145 17.26 9.19 4.73
C ALA A 145 17.96 8.14 5.62
N ILE A 146 17.64 8.10 6.92
CA ILE A 146 18.17 7.08 7.84
C ILE A 146 17.75 5.67 7.39
N VAL A 147 16.48 5.50 7.02
CA VAL A 147 15.98 4.24 6.44
C VAL A 147 16.72 3.89 5.16
N GLY A 148 17.01 4.86 4.29
CA GLY A 148 17.82 4.65 3.08
C GLY A 148 19.20 4.10 3.40
N VAL A 149 19.88 4.64 4.42
CA VAL A 149 21.19 4.13 4.88
C VAL A 149 21.08 2.70 5.43
N ILE A 150 20.07 2.41 6.25
CA ILE A 150 19.83 1.05 6.77
C ILE A 150 19.57 0.07 5.62
N SER A 151 18.77 0.48 4.63
CA SER A 151 18.43 -0.32 3.47
C SER A 151 19.64 -0.57 2.57
N LEU A 152 20.54 0.41 2.46
CA LEU A 152 21.82 0.25 1.79
C LEU A 152 22.67 -0.82 2.49
N PHE A 153 22.78 -0.80 3.83
CA PHE A 153 23.50 -1.85 4.56
C PHE A 153 22.85 -3.22 4.40
N ALA A 154 21.52 -3.31 4.38
CA ALA A 154 20.80 -4.55 4.10
C ALA A 154 21.15 -5.06 2.69
N GLY A 155 21.06 -4.21 1.66
CA GLY A 155 21.45 -4.54 0.29
C GLY A 155 22.92 -4.98 0.18
N LEU A 156 23.86 -4.23 0.76
CA LEU A 156 25.28 -4.59 0.76
C LEU A 156 25.54 -5.92 1.46
N SER A 157 24.83 -6.21 2.55
CA SER A 157 24.99 -7.49 3.27
C SER A 157 24.66 -8.69 2.36
N THR A 158 23.66 -8.57 1.48
CA THR A 158 23.32 -9.64 0.53
C THR A 158 24.43 -9.91 -0.49
N LEU A 159 25.17 -8.88 -0.91
CA LEU A 159 26.32 -9.03 -1.81
C LEU A 159 27.46 -9.80 -1.12
N LEU A 160 27.66 -9.53 0.18
CA LEU A 160 28.83 -9.99 0.93
C LEU A 160 28.60 -11.31 1.66
N ILE A 161 27.35 -11.62 2.03
CA ILE A 161 27.00 -12.74 2.92
C ILE A 161 25.83 -13.53 2.30
N PRO A 162 26.07 -14.70 1.67
CA PRO A 162 25.03 -15.49 1.01
C PRO A 162 23.81 -15.82 1.89
N ALA A 163 24.03 -16.10 3.17
CA ALA A 163 22.94 -16.40 4.13
C ALA A 163 21.96 -15.21 4.28
N THR A 164 22.45 -13.97 4.20
CA THR A 164 21.60 -12.79 4.30
C THR A 164 20.75 -12.59 3.05
N THR A 165 21.22 -12.99 1.87
CA THR A 165 20.44 -12.93 0.62
C THR A 165 19.13 -13.70 0.76
N VAL A 166 19.20 -14.98 1.15
CA VAL A 166 18.01 -15.82 1.31
C VAL A 166 17.12 -15.29 2.44
N PHE A 167 17.72 -14.85 3.55
CA PHE A 167 16.97 -14.27 4.67
C PHE A 167 16.18 -13.02 4.26
N PHE A 168 16.83 -12.04 3.64
CA PHE A 168 16.16 -10.80 3.21
C PHE A 168 15.15 -11.04 2.11
N ILE A 169 15.42 -11.99 1.20
CA ILE A 169 14.41 -12.36 0.20
C ILE A 169 13.15 -12.89 0.89
N LYS A 170 13.30 -13.82 1.85
CA LYS A 170 12.16 -14.33 2.63
C LYS A 170 11.41 -13.23 3.36
N LEU A 171 12.16 -12.35 4.03
CA LEU A 171 11.60 -11.23 4.78
C LEU A 171 10.78 -10.30 3.89
N ILE A 172 11.31 -9.91 2.74
CA ILE A 172 10.66 -8.95 1.84
C ILE A 172 9.46 -9.55 1.14
N LEU A 173 9.51 -10.82 0.74
CA LEU A 173 8.35 -11.50 0.19
C LEU A 173 7.22 -11.56 1.23
N ALA A 174 7.53 -11.97 2.47
CA ALA A 174 6.56 -12.00 3.58
C ALA A 174 6.00 -10.60 3.89
N TRP A 175 6.85 -9.58 3.91
CA TRP A 175 6.46 -8.21 4.18
C TRP A 175 5.64 -7.60 3.03
N GLY A 176 5.95 -7.94 1.77
CA GLY A 176 5.21 -7.47 0.60
C GLY A 176 3.71 -7.76 0.68
N PHE A 177 3.34 -8.93 1.22
CA PHE A 177 1.93 -9.25 1.50
C PHE A 177 1.30 -8.28 2.51
N GLN A 178 1.92 -8.15 3.67
CA GLN A 178 1.45 -7.25 4.73
C GLN A 178 1.32 -5.81 4.21
N HIS A 179 2.34 -5.35 3.48
CA HIS A 179 2.45 -4.02 2.92
C HIS A 179 1.30 -3.73 1.94
N GLN A 180 1.11 -4.60 0.94
CA GLN A 180 0.03 -4.48 -0.04
C GLN A 180 -1.37 -4.49 0.61
N LEU A 181 -1.57 -5.36 1.59
CA LEU A 181 -2.85 -5.47 2.31
C LEU A 181 -3.14 -4.22 3.15
N ALA A 182 -2.13 -3.67 3.83
CA ALA A 182 -2.28 -2.43 4.60
C ALA A 182 -2.58 -1.22 3.70
N GLN A 183 -1.90 -1.09 2.56
CA GLN A 183 -2.19 -0.05 1.58
C GLN A 183 -3.63 -0.14 1.08
N SER A 184 -4.06 -1.33 0.66
CA SER A 184 -5.38 -1.52 0.08
C SER A 184 -6.51 -1.32 1.10
N TYR A 185 -6.28 -1.64 2.38
CA TYR A 185 -7.18 -1.25 3.47
C TYR A 185 -7.36 0.28 3.54
N GLY A 186 -6.25 1.03 3.50
CA GLY A 186 -6.28 2.49 3.48
C GLY A 186 -7.04 3.06 2.29
N ILE A 187 -6.78 2.54 1.09
CA ILE A 187 -7.46 2.95 -0.16
C ILE A 187 -8.96 2.63 -0.11
N ALA A 188 -9.35 1.46 0.39
CA ALA A 188 -10.76 1.11 0.55
C ALA A 188 -11.48 2.09 1.49
N LEU A 189 -10.83 2.52 2.58
CA LEU A 189 -11.36 3.58 3.45
C LEU A 189 -11.49 4.92 2.71
N VAL A 190 -10.52 5.29 1.87
CA VAL A 190 -10.61 6.52 1.04
C VAL A 190 -11.86 6.49 0.16
N TYR A 191 -12.14 5.37 -0.54
CA TYR A 191 -13.36 5.24 -1.35
C TYR A 191 -14.64 5.29 -0.53
N CYS A 192 -14.62 4.75 0.70
CA CYS A 192 -15.71 4.91 1.67
C CYS A 192 -15.95 6.39 2.01
N TYR A 193 -14.91 7.12 2.37
CA TYR A 193 -15.00 8.54 2.71
C TYR A 193 -15.45 9.41 1.55
N LYS A 194 -14.91 9.20 0.35
CA LYS A 194 -15.30 9.93 -0.87
C LYS A 194 -16.78 9.76 -1.24
N ARG A 195 -17.44 8.69 -0.77
CA ARG A 195 -18.88 8.42 -0.96
C ARG A 195 -19.71 8.66 0.29
N LYS A 196 -19.18 9.38 1.28
CA LYS A 196 -19.86 9.66 2.56
C LYS A 196 -20.31 8.38 3.29
N PHE A 197 -19.62 7.26 3.04
CA PHE A 197 -19.83 6.00 3.72
C PHE A 197 -18.90 5.92 4.93
N TYR A 198 -19.38 6.40 6.07
CA TYR A 198 -18.58 6.45 7.29
C TYR A 198 -18.70 5.14 8.08
N LEU A 199 -17.56 4.49 8.28
CA LEU A 199 -17.45 3.36 9.18
C LEU A 199 -17.26 3.84 10.62
N SER A 200 -18.04 3.29 11.55
CA SER A 200 -17.83 3.44 12.98
C SER A 200 -16.51 2.77 13.41
N LYS A 201 -16.07 3.02 14.64
CA LYS A 201 -14.84 2.38 15.18
C LYS A 201 -14.93 0.86 15.14
N VAL A 202 -16.10 0.30 15.49
CA VAL A 202 -16.33 -1.15 15.47
C VAL A 202 -16.29 -1.69 14.04
N GLU A 203 -16.96 -1.03 13.10
CA GLU A 203 -16.99 -1.46 11.70
C GLU A 203 -15.59 -1.42 11.05
N LYS A 204 -14.79 -0.38 11.36
CA LYS A 204 -13.38 -0.32 10.94
C LYS A 204 -12.54 -1.44 11.53
N ASN A 205 -12.77 -1.79 12.80
CA ASN A 205 -12.06 -2.89 13.45
C ASN A 205 -12.42 -4.24 12.84
N ILE A 206 -13.68 -4.47 12.46
CA ILE A 206 -14.10 -5.69 11.76
C ILE A 206 -13.39 -5.81 10.40
N MET A 207 -13.42 -4.74 9.61
CA MET A 207 -12.71 -4.69 8.32
C MET A 207 -11.20 -4.89 8.50
N PHE A 208 -10.60 -4.26 9.51
CA PHE A 208 -9.18 -4.42 9.82
C PHE A 208 -8.85 -5.85 10.28
N ALA A 209 -9.68 -6.46 11.12
CA ALA A 209 -9.50 -7.84 11.57
C ALA A 209 -9.54 -8.82 10.39
N MET A 210 -10.43 -8.61 9.40
CA MET A 210 -10.44 -9.41 8.17
C MET A 210 -9.14 -9.25 7.36
N VAL A 211 -8.62 -8.03 7.23
CA VAL A 211 -7.33 -7.79 6.55
C VAL A 211 -6.19 -8.48 7.31
N GLN A 212 -6.14 -8.38 8.64
CA GLN A 212 -5.15 -9.07 9.46
C GLN A 212 -5.26 -10.60 9.37
N ALA A 213 -6.47 -11.14 9.41
CA ALA A 213 -6.71 -12.57 9.23
C ALA A 213 -6.23 -13.04 7.85
N THR A 214 -6.38 -12.21 6.82
CA THR A 214 -5.87 -12.51 5.46
C THR A 214 -4.34 -12.54 5.43
N ILE A 215 -3.67 -11.58 6.08
CA ILE A 215 -2.20 -11.56 6.23
C ILE A 215 -1.72 -12.82 6.96
N VAL A 216 -2.33 -13.13 8.12
CA VAL A 216 -1.96 -14.29 8.93
C VAL A 216 -2.18 -15.59 8.16
N PHE A 217 -3.35 -15.75 7.54
CA PHE A 217 -3.65 -16.92 6.72
C PHE A 217 -2.59 -17.13 5.64
N LEU A 218 -2.20 -16.07 4.95
CA LEU A 218 -1.26 -16.18 3.85
C LEU A 218 0.16 -16.51 4.31
N CYS A 219 0.65 -15.85 5.35
CA CYS A 219 1.94 -16.17 5.95
C CYS A 219 1.97 -17.61 6.48
N VAL A 220 0.93 -18.04 7.21
CA VAL A 220 0.82 -19.41 7.71
C VAL A 220 0.76 -20.40 6.55
N ARG A 221 -0.01 -20.12 5.50
CA ARG A 221 -0.09 -20.98 4.32
C ARG A 221 1.28 -21.19 3.66
N MET A 222 2.07 -20.13 3.50
CA MET A 222 3.44 -20.23 2.95
C MET A 222 4.39 -21.01 3.87
N LEU A 223 4.24 -20.85 5.19
CA LEU A 223 5.10 -21.49 6.19
C LEU A 223 4.73 -22.96 6.46
N SER A 224 3.50 -23.36 6.15
CA SER A 224 2.97 -24.71 6.43
C SER A 224 2.85 -25.58 5.17
N ILE A 225 2.51 -25.02 4.00
CA ILE A 225 2.17 -25.80 2.80
C ILE A 225 3.24 -25.67 1.73
N LYS A 226 3.82 -26.81 1.31
CA LYS A 226 4.91 -26.87 0.32
C LYS A 226 4.60 -26.15 -0.98
N ASP A 227 3.43 -26.37 -1.57
CA ASP A 227 3.04 -25.79 -2.86
C ASP A 227 2.95 -24.25 -2.83
N PHE A 228 2.85 -23.65 -1.64
CA PHE A 228 2.79 -22.20 -1.43
C PHE A 228 4.11 -21.61 -0.93
N GLY A 229 4.95 -22.44 -0.33
CA GLY A 229 6.23 -22.05 0.24
C GLY A 229 7.43 -22.30 -0.68
N MET A 230 7.22 -22.68 -1.94
CA MET A 230 8.31 -22.85 -2.92
C MET A 230 8.29 -21.69 -3.93
N LEU A 231 9.40 -20.95 -3.98
CA LEU A 231 9.66 -19.94 -4.99
C LEU A 231 11.10 -20.05 -5.46
N THR A 232 11.30 -20.19 -6.77
CA THR A 232 12.64 -20.18 -7.38
C THR A 232 12.86 -18.85 -8.08
N ILE A 233 13.86 -18.07 -7.64
CA ILE A 233 14.23 -16.78 -8.23
C ILE A 233 15.67 -16.87 -8.74
N ASN A 234 15.90 -16.81 -10.06
CA ASN A 234 17.23 -16.71 -10.66
C ASN A 234 18.29 -17.65 -10.01
N ALA A 235 17.96 -18.94 -9.87
CA ALA A 235 18.74 -20.01 -9.23
C ALA A 235 18.74 -20.07 -7.68
N TYR A 236 18.00 -19.20 -7.00
CA TYR A 236 17.75 -19.32 -5.55
C TYR A 236 16.44 -20.03 -5.27
N ASP A 237 16.53 -21.19 -4.61
CA ASP A 237 15.37 -21.86 -4.03
C ASP A 237 15.04 -21.23 -2.68
N VAL A 238 13.97 -20.45 -2.66
CA VAL A 238 13.46 -19.81 -1.46
C VAL A 238 12.38 -20.70 -0.88
N GLN A 239 12.78 -21.49 0.11
CA GLN A 239 11.87 -22.42 0.81
C GLN A 239 11.30 -21.77 2.08
N PHE A 240 9.98 -21.57 2.13
CA PHE A 240 9.26 -21.06 3.31
C PHE A 240 8.58 -22.17 4.12
N TRP A 241 8.30 -23.32 3.51
CA TRP A 241 7.43 -24.34 4.08
C TRP A 241 8.12 -25.22 5.14
N ALA A 242 7.32 -26.02 5.85
CA ALA A 242 7.73 -26.89 6.97
C ALA A 242 8.31 -26.16 8.20
N ILE A 243 8.06 -24.86 8.33
CA ILE A 243 8.38 -24.10 9.54
C ILE A 243 7.23 -24.26 10.56
N LEU A 244 5.99 -24.31 10.07
CA LEU A 244 4.79 -24.47 10.90
C LEU A 244 4.09 -25.80 10.60
N PRO A 245 3.44 -26.44 11.60
CA PRO A 245 2.64 -27.63 11.38
C PRO A 245 1.43 -27.37 10.45
N GLU A 246 1.04 -28.35 9.64
CA GLU A 246 -0.09 -28.20 8.70
C GLU A 246 -1.42 -27.81 9.35
N TRP A 247 -1.70 -28.23 10.59
CA TRP A 247 -2.95 -27.86 11.27
C TRP A 247 -3.10 -26.35 11.48
N THR A 248 -1.99 -25.60 11.53
CA THR A 248 -2.02 -24.13 11.65
C THR A 248 -2.68 -23.48 10.44
N PHE A 249 -2.54 -24.07 9.24
CA PHE A 249 -3.21 -23.62 8.03
C PHE A 249 -4.73 -23.68 8.21
N THR A 250 -5.26 -24.82 8.69
CA THR A 250 -6.70 -25.00 8.93
C THR A 250 -7.23 -23.98 9.94
N VAL A 251 -6.52 -23.74 11.04
CA VAL A 251 -6.91 -22.74 12.05
C VAL A 251 -6.94 -21.34 11.45
N SER A 252 -5.90 -20.97 10.70
CA SER A 252 -5.84 -19.65 10.05
C SER A 252 -6.93 -19.46 8.98
N LEU A 253 -7.30 -20.54 8.26
CA LEU A 253 -8.39 -20.52 7.29
C LEU A 253 -9.74 -20.31 7.97
N ILE A 254 -10.01 -20.99 9.08
CA ILE A 254 -11.23 -20.80 9.88
C ILE A 254 -11.29 -19.36 10.39
N ALA A 255 -10.19 -18.82 10.91
CA ALA A 255 -10.11 -17.43 11.38
C ALA A 255 -10.41 -16.42 10.26
N LEU A 256 -9.89 -16.66 9.05
CA LEU A 256 -10.20 -15.87 7.85
C LEU A 256 -11.69 -15.96 7.51
N GLN A 257 -12.27 -17.16 7.45
CA GLN A 257 -13.69 -17.36 7.15
C GLN A 257 -14.60 -16.64 8.15
N VAL A 258 -14.34 -16.76 9.45
CA VAL A 258 -15.08 -16.05 10.50
C VAL A 258 -14.98 -14.54 10.33
N SER A 259 -13.79 -14.02 10.01
CA SER A 259 -13.59 -12.59 9.81
C SER A 259 -14.28 -12.07 8.55
N VAL A 260 -14.31 -12.85 7.47
CA VAL A 260 -15.06 -12.55 6.23
C VAL A 260 -16.57 -12.53 6.51
N LEU A 261 -17.09 -13.50 7.24
CA LEU A 261 -18.51 -13.53 7.64
C LEU A 261 -18.87 -12.35 8.53
N ALA A 262 -18.00 -11.96 9.47
CA ALA A 262 -18.19 -10.77 10.29
C ALA A 262 -18.23 -9.49 9.44
N PHE A 263 -17.34 -9.36 8.45
CA PHE A 263 -17.34 -8.23 7.51
C PHE A 263 -18.61 -8.21 6.64
N ALA A 264 -19.01 -9.35 6.08
CA ALA A 264 -20.25 -9.45 5.30
C ALA A 264 -21.49 -9.12 6.16
N GLY A 265 -21.57 -9.65 7.38
CA GLY A 265 -22.62 -9.34 8.35
C GLY A 265 -22.66 -7.85 8.71
N MET A 266 -21.50 -7.21 8.87
CA MET A 266 -21.41 -5.76 9.08
C MET A 266 -21.97 -4.98 7.90
N VAL A 267 -21.60 -5.34 6.66
CA VAL A 267 -22.09 -4.70 5.43
C VAL A 267 -23.61 -4.83 5.31
N VAL A 268 -24.15 -6.04 5.52
CA VAL A 268 -25.59 -6.31 5.47
C VAL A 268 -26.33 -5.55 6.56
N ASN A 269 -25.85 -5.59 7.81
CA ASN A 269 -26.46 -4.87 8.92
C ASN A 269 -26.51 -3.36 8.66
N LYS A 270 -25.42 -2.79 8.13
CA LYS A 270 -25.37 -1.36 7.79
C LYS A 270 -26.32 -1.01 6.65
N TYR A 271 -26.43 -1.86 5.63
CA TYR A 271 -27.44 -1.68 4.58
C TYR A 271 -28.87 -1.73 5.13
N VAL A 272 -29.19 -2.70 5.99
CA VAL A 272 -30.53 -2.85 6.56
C VAL A 272 -30.91 -1.65 7.43
N ARG A 273 -29.99 -1.20 8.31
CA ARG A 273 -30.22 -0.12 9.27
C ARG A 273 -30.12 1.29 8.68
N GLU A 274 -29.11 1.54 7.84
CA GLU A 274 -28.83 2.88 7.32
C GLU A 274 -29.26 3.09 5.86
N LYS A 275 -29.70 2.03 5.16
CA LYS A 275 -30.00 2.06 3.72
C LYS A 275 -28.82 2.52 2.85
N LYS A 276 -27.59 2.29 3.33
CA LYS A 276 -26.35 2.61 2.61
C LYS A 276 -25.69 1.34 2.08
N LEU A 277 -25.44 1.30 0.77
CA LEU A 277 -24.64 0.25 0.16
C LEU A 277 -23.16 0.50 0.40
N PHE A 278 -22.41 -0.57 0.68
CA PHE A 278 -20.95 -0.48 0.76
C PHE A 278 -20.41 -0.09 -0.63
N PRO A 279 -19.54 0.93 -0.73
CA PRO A 279 -19.04 1.39 -2.00
C PRO A 279 -18.39 0.29 -2.83
N LEU A 280 -18.86 0.12 -4.08
CA LEU A 280 -18.34 -0.89 -4.99
C LEU A 280 -16.81 -0.83 -5.17
N PRO A 281 -16.16 0.35 -5.32
CA PRO A 281 -14.70 0.42 -5.41
C PRO A 281 -14.00 -0.10 -4.16
N ALA A 282 -14.50 0.26 -2.97
CA ALA A 282 -13.96 -0.23 -1.71
C ALA A 282 -14.16 -1.76 -1.59
N MET A 283 -15.32 -2.27 -2.01
CA MET A 283 -15.60 -3.71 -2.02
C MET A 283 -14.65 -4.44 -2.96
N ALA A 284 -14.48 -3.94 -4.19
CA ALA A 284 -13.60 -4.53 -5.19
C ALA A 284 -12.14 -4.55 -4.73
N THR A 285 -11.63 -3.45 -4.15
CA THR A 285 -10.29 -3.40 -3.55
C THR A 285 -10.12 -4.47 -2.48
N ILE A 286 -11.07 -4.59 -1.55
CA ILE A 286 -10.96 -5.53 -0.43
C ILE A 286 -11.15 -6.99 -0.86
N LEU A 287 -12.12 -7.28 -1.73
CA LEU A 287 -12.32 -8.62 -2.26
C LEU A 287 -11.11 -9.09 -3.07
N THR A 288 -10.46 -8.19 -3.81
CA THR A 288 -9.22 -8.54 -4.52
C THR A 288 -8.15 -9.04 -3.55
N LEU A 289 -8.01 -8.40 -2.39
CA LEU A 289 -7.07 -8.84 -1.35
C LEU A 289 -7.44 -10.18 -0.72
N THR A 290 -8.72 -10.38 -0.43
CA THR A 290 -9.18 -11.56 0.32
C THR A 290 -9.25 -12.80 -0.55
N LEU A 291 -9.61 -12.65 -1.83
CA LEU A 291 -9.75 -13.78 -2.76
C LEU A 291 -8.42 -14.25 -3.31
N MET A 292 -7.43 -13.36 -3.46
CA MET A 292 -6.16 -13.70 -4.07
C MET A 292 -5.36 -14.78 -3.31
N PRO A 293 -5.31 -14.76 -1.96
CA PRO A 293 -4.75 -15.85 -1.17
C PRO A 293 -5.47 -17.18 -1.32
N LEU A 294 -6.63 -17.27 -1.99
CA LEU A 294 -7.35 -18.52 -2.21
C LEU A 294 -6.96 -19.22 -3.51
N ILE A 295 -6.16 -18.56 -4.37
CA ILE A 295 -5.62 -19.15 -5.59
C ILE A 295 -4.78 -20.38 -5.22
N ALA A 296 -4.95 -21.47 -5.98
CA ALA A 296 -4.42 -22.79 -5.65
C ALA A 296 -3.02 -23.03 -6.23
N GLY A 297 -2.19 -23.78 -5.49
CA GLY A 297 -0.89 -24.32 -5.90
C GLY A 297 0.19 -23.28 -6.24
N ASP A 298 1.14 -23.75 -7.04
CA ASP A 298 2.25 -23.00 -7.65
C ASP A 298 1.82 -21.78 -8.47
N LYS A 299 0.58 -21.78 -8.97
CA LYS A 299 -0.05 -20.66 -9.68
C LYS A 299 -0.14 -19.41 -8.82
N PHE A 300 -0.25 -19.57 -7.50
CA PHE A 300 -0.27 -18.44 -6.56
C PHE A 300 0.99 -17.59 -6.68
N SER A 301 2.17 -18.21 -6.72
CA SER A 301 3.44 -17.49 -6.78
C SER A 301 3.54 -16.64 -8.07
N ILE A 302 3.12 -17.20 -9.21
CA ILE A 302 3.10 -16.46 -10.48
C ILE A 302 2.12 -15.30 -10.40
N ILE A 303 0.87 -15.57 -10.03
CA ILE A 303 -0.18 -14.55 -10.04
C ILE A 303 0.13 -13.44 -9.03
N TRP A 304 0.65 -13.81 -7.86
CA TRP A 304 1.00 -12.86 -6.83
C TRP A 304 2.21 -12.02 -7.24
N TYR A 305 3.38 -12.65 -7.44
CA TYR A 305 4.62 -11.91 -7.62
C TYR A 305 4.74 -11.27 -9.01
N MET A 306 4.11 -11.84 -10.05
CA MET A 306 4.25 -11.34 -11.42
C MET A 306 3.09 -10.47 -11.92
N PHE A 307 1.94 -10.45 -11.22
CA PHE A 307 0.78 -9.69 -11.71
C PHE A 307 0.13 -8.86 -10.62
N SER A 308 -0.10 -9.41 -9.43
CA SER A 308 -0.69 -8.65 -8.33
C SER A 308 0.19 -7.50 -7.88
N GLN A 309 1.51 -7.72 -7.76
CA GLN A 309 2.44 -6.65 -7.42
C GLN A 309 2.32 -5.48 -8.41
N TRP A 310 2.36 -5.75 -9.72
CA TRP A 310 2.42 -4.67 -10.72
C TRP A 310 1.06 -4.06 -11.04
N PHE A 311 0.07 -4.90 -11.36
CA PHE A 311 -1.25 -4.49 -11.89
C PHE A 311 -2.32 -4.32 -10.82
N PHE A 312 -1.95 -4.44 -9.54
CA PHE A 312 -2.82 -4.08 -8.44
C PHE A 312 -2.10 -3.21 -7.42
N HIS A 313 -1.06 -3.70 -6.75
CA HIS A 313 -0.40 -2.93 -5.68
C HIS A 313 0.34 -1.67 -6.18
N SER A 314 1.25 -1.83 -7.14
CA SER A 314 2.05 -0.73 -7.67
C SER A 314 1.19 0.24 -8.46
N SER A 315 0.25 -0.27 -9.27
CA SER A 315 -0.69 0.58 -10.02
C SER A 315 -1.63 1.36 -9.09
N GLN A 316 -2.11 0.76 -8.00
CA GLN A 316 -2.87 1.47 -6.96
C GLN A 316 -2.08 2.64 -6.39
N TYR A 317 -0.81 2.37 -6.07
CA TYR A 317 0.06 3.38 -5.50
C TYR A 317 0.30 4.53 -6.46
N LEU A 318 0.52 4.23 -7.74
CA LEU A 318 0.70 5.24 -8.79
C LEU A 318 -0.56 6.07 -9.00
N VAL A 319 -1.76 5.49 -8.91
CA VAL A 319 -3.02 6.26 -8.93
C VAL A 319 -3.07 7.26 -7.77
N ILE A 320 -2.76 6.81 -6.55
CA ILE A 320 -2.78 7.66 -5.35
C ILE A 320 -1.73 8.77 -5.45
N THR A 321 -0.49 8.43 -5.75
CA THR A 321 0.62 9.39 -5.83
C THR A 321 0.45 10.39 -6.96
N SER A 322 -0.12 9.98 -8.11
CA SER A 322 -0.47 10.90 -9.19
C SER A 322 -1.52 11.91 -8.74
N ALA A 323 -2.57 11.46 -8.05
CA ALA A 323 -3.60 12.36 -7.54
C ALA A 323 -3.02 13.38 -6.54
N PHE A 324 -2.12 12.95 -5.66
CA PHE A 324 -1.39 13.87 -4.77
C PHE A 324 -0.53 14.86 -5.54
N TYR A 325 0.29 14.35 -6.47
CA TYR A 325 1.20 15.18 -7.27
C TYR A 325 0.44 16.29 -8.01
N PHE A 326 -0.67 15.96 -8.65
CA PHE A 326 -1.48 16.96 -9.38
C PHE A 326 -2.17 17.95 -8.43
N LYS A 327 -2.62 17.51 -7.25
CA LYS A 327 -3.22 18.41 -6.25
C LYS A 327 -2.20 19.36 -5.63
N GLU A 328 -1.00 18.90 -5.32
CA GLU A 328 0.07 19.72 -4.73
C GLU A 328 0.64 20.74 -5.71
N LYS A 329 0.77 20.38 -7.00
CA LYS A 329 1.22 21.32 -8.04
C LYS A 329 0.21 22.40 -8.39
N GLY A 330 -1.02 22.29 -7.87
CA GLY A 330 -2.14 23.10 -8.27
C GLY A 330 -2.77 22.53 -9.53
N LEU A 331 -4.08 22.25 -9.46
CA LEU A 331 -4.85 22.03 -10.68
C LEU A 331 -4.89 23.34 -11.47
N PRO A 332 -4.76 23.32 -12.81
CA PRO A 332 -4.92 24.53 -13.61
C PRO A 332 -6.21 25.25 -13.23
N GLU A 333 -6.19 26.59 -13.21
CA GLU A 333 -7.39 27.38 -12.98
C GLU A 333 -8.50 26.86 -13.89
N ASN A 334 -9.65 26.51 -13.30
CA ASN A 334 -10.83 25.94 -13.96
C ASN A 334 -10.82 24.42 -14.24
N VAL A 335 -9.85 23.62 -13.76
CA VAL A 335 -9.99 22.15 -13.82
C VAL A 335 -10.76 21.66 -12.61
N PRO A 336 -12.03 21.24 -12.76
CA PRO A 336 -12.80 20.70 -11.66
C PRO A 336 -12.19 19.35 -11.20
N LEU A 337 -12.36 19.01 -9.92
CA LEU A 337 -11.76 17.79 -9.34
C LEU A 337 -12.17 16.50 -10.06
N ASN A 338 -13.32 16.49 -10.74
CA ASN A 338 -13.77 15.36 -11.57
C ASN A 338 -12.98 15.18 -12.86
N GLU A 339 -12.17 16.15 -13.25
CA GLU A 339 -11.32 16.13 -14.44
C GLU A 339 -9.84 15.89 -14.13
N ILE A 340 -9.48 15.63 -12.86
CA ILE A 340 -8.09 15.33 -12.48
C ILE A 340 -7.49 14.17 -13.30
N GLY A 341 -8.31 13.21 -13.74
CA GLY A 341 -7.87 12.13 -14.64
C GLY A 341 -7.33 12.61 -15.99
N ARG A 342 -7.76 13.78 -16.49
CA ARG A 342 -7.22 14.38 -17.73
C ARG A 342 -5.78 14.85 -17.54
N MET A 343 -5.36 15.17 -16.31
CA MET A 343 -3.99 15.56 -16.00
C MET A 343 -2.97 14.50 -16.40
N LEU A 344 -3.37 13.22 -16.43
CA LEU A 344 -2.49 12.12 -16.83
C LEU A 344 -1.97 12.25 -18.27
N TRP A 345 -2.68 12.97 -19.13
CA TRP A 345 -2.33 13.16 -20.55
C TRP A 345 -1.61 14.49 -20.81
N THR A 346 -1.21 15.20 -19.76
CA THR A 346 -0.48 16.46 -19.87
C THR A 346 1.03 16.24 -19.98
N ARG A 347 1.74 17.25 -20.46
CA ARG A 347 3.22 17.27 -20.47
C ARG A 347 3.80 17.12 -19.06
N GLU A 348 3.15 17.66 -18.04
CA GLU A 348 3.61 17.55 -16.65
C GLU A 348 3.49 16.13 -16.12
N SER A 349 2.40 15.44 -16.44
CA SER A 349 2.27 14.00 -16.15
C SER A 349 3.34 13.20 -16.89
N ALA A 350 3.57 13.46 -18.19
CA ALA A 350 4.62 12.77 -18.94
C ALA A 350 6.02 12.97 -18.33
N LYS A 351 6.34 14.16 -17.82
CA LYS A 351 7.59 14.42 -17.07
C LYS A 351 7.64 13.62 -15.77
N TYR A 352 6.55 13.62 -15.00
CA TYR A 352 6.46 12.88 -13.74
C TYR A 352 6.66 11.38 -13.95
N PHE A 353 5.88 10.78 -14.86
CA PHE A 353 5.99 9.36 -15.19
C PHE A 353 7.33 9.02 -15.84
N GLY A 354 7.85 9.86 -16.74
CA GLY A 354 9.16 9.68 -17.35
C GLY A 354 10.30 9.69 -16.33
N LEU A 355 10.22 10.57 -15.31
CA LEU A 355 11.20 10.62 -14.23
C LEU A 355 11.16 9.35 -13.37
N ILE A 356 9.98 8.97 -12.85
CA ILE A 356 9.88 7.79 -11.97
C ILE A 356 10.18 6.50 -12.73
N PHE A 357 9.78 6.40 -14.00
CA PHE A 357 10.13 5.27 -14.86
C PHE A 357 11.63 5.22 -15.13
N GLY A 358 12.23 6.34 -15.52
CA GLY A 358 13.67 6.40 -15.80
C GLY A 358 14.50 6.03 -14.57
N VAL A 359 14.18 6.59 -13.41
CA VAL A 359 14.86 6.25 -12.16
C VAL A 359 14.64 4.78 -11.80
N GLY A 360 13.39 4.29 -11.85
CA GLY A 360 13.05 2.91 -11.52
C GLY A 360 13.75 1.91 -12.42
N PHE A 361 13.72 2.12 -13.73
CA PHE A 361 14.39 1.26 -14.70
C PHE A 361 15.91 1.27 -14.53
N CYS A 362 16.51 2.46 -14.32
CA CYS A 362 17.94 2.58 -14.07
C CYS A 362 18.36 1.84 -12.79
N THR A 363 17.60 1.98 -11.71
CA THR A 363 17.96 1.35 -10.43
C THR A 363 17.64 -0.13 -10.40
N ALA A 364 16.45 -0.56 -10.82
CA ALA A 364 16.00 -1.95 -10.69
C ALA A 364 16.50 -2.88 -11.80
N TYR A 365 16.88 -2.35 -12.97
CA TYR A 365 17.33 -3.17 -14.10
C TYR A 365 18.77 -2.83 -14.54
N LEU A 366 19.08 -1.57 -14.89
CA LEU A 366 20.39 -1.24 -15.44
C LEU A 366 21.51 -1.40 -14.41
N LEU A 367 21.30 -0.95 -13.17
CA LEU A 367 22.31 -1.02 -12.11
C LEU A 367 22.70 -2.47 -11.75
N PRO A 368 21.78 -3.42 -11.51
CA PRO A 368 22.13 -4.82 -11.30
C PRO A 368 22.88 -5.46 -12.47
N ASN A 369 22.48 -5.17 -13.71
CA ASN A 369 23.19 -5.68 -14.89
C ASN A 369 24.61 -5.09 -14.97
N PHE A 370 24.75 -3.77 -14.74
CA PHE A 370 26.06 -3.14 -14.68
C PHE A 370 26.95 -3.77 -13.60
N MET A 371 26.43 -3.98 -12.39
CA MET A 371 27.16 -4.67 -11.32
C MET A 371 27.62 -6.08 -11.74
N PHE A 372 26.74 -6.84 -12.40
CA PHE A 372 27.08 -8.16 -12.93
C PHE A 372 28.17 -8.10 -14.02
N ASP A 373 28.04 -7.17 -14.97
CA ASP A 373 29.01 -7.00 -16.06
C ASP A 373 30.40 -6.55 -15.56
N GLN A 374 30.44 -5.82 -14.43
CA GLN A 374 31.69 -5.47 -13.74
C GLN A 374 32.24 -6.59 -12.84
N GLY A 375 31.59 -7.76 -12.79
CA GLY A 375 32.03 -8.90 -12.00
C GLY A 375 31.84 -8.75 -10.49
N VAL A 376 30.93 -7.88 -10.03
CA VAL A 376 30.69 -7.63 -8.59
C VAL A 376 30.21 -8.90 -7.88
N ALA A 377 29.24 -9.60 -8.47
CA ALA A 377 28.70 -10.86 -7.96
C ALA A 377 27.96 -11.61 -9.09
N THR A 378 27.35 -12.75 -8.78
CA THR A 378 26.45 -13.42 -9.74
C THR A 378 25.24 -12.52 -10.05
N LYS A 379 24.64 -12.71 -11.23
CA LYS A 379 23.48 -11.93 -11.67
C LYS A 379 22.35 -11.97 -10.63
N GLY A 380 22.03 -13.15 -10.09
CA GLY A 380 20.99 -13.30 -9.07
C GLY A 380 21.26 -12.49 -7.80
N VAL A 381 22.51 -12.46 -7.32
CA VAL A 381 22.91 -11.68 -6.13
C VAL A 381 22.82 -10.18 -6.38
N CYS A 382 23.27 -9.71 -7.55
CA CYS A 382 23.19 -8.28 -7.90
C CYS A 382 21.73 -7.80 -7.90
N PHE A 383 20.84 -8.57 -8.53
CA PHE A 383 19.41 -8.26 -8.54
C PHE A 383 18.79 -8.35 -7.14
N ALA A 384 19.10 -9.39 -6.37
CA ALA A 384 18.59 -9.55 -5.02
C ALA A 384 19.02 -8.40 -4.11
N SER A 385 20.27 -7.94 -4.20
CA SER A 385 20.79 -6.84 -3.40
C SER A 385 20.06 -5.52 -3.63
N ILE A 386 19.91 -5.15 -4.89
CA ILE A 386 19.19 -3.94 -5.27
C ILE A 386 17.71 -4.07 -4.93
N TRP A 387 17.11 -5.22 -5.18
CA TRP A 387 15.71 -5.48 -4.82
C TRP A 387 15.49 -5.37 -3.30
N VAL A 388 16.42 -5.87 -2.49
CA VAL A 388 16.38 -5.78 -1.02
C VAL A 388 16.50 -4.34 -0.55
N LEU A 389 17.46 -3.60 -1.09
CA LEU A 389 17.67 -2.18 -0.79
C LEU A 389 16.40 -1.38 -1.08
N ILE A 390 15.85 -1.52 -2.29
CA ILE A 390 14.71 -0.73 -2.75
C ILE A 390 13.45 -1.06 -1.93
N ASN A 391 13.11 -2.34 -1.79
CA ASN A 391 11.86 -2.73 -1.12
C ASN A 391 11.90 -2.45 0.38
N PHE A 392 13.03 -2.67 1.06
CA PHE A 392 13.13 -2.34 2.49
C PHE A 392 12.95 -0.83 2.71
N GLN A 393 13.61 -0.01 1.87
CA GLN A 393 13.49 1.44 1.93
C GLN A 393 12.05 1.88 1.68
N HIS A 394 11.41 1.31 0.66
CA HIS A 394 10.05 1.63 0.29
C HIS A 394 9.03 1.22 1.34
N PHE A 395 9.03 -0.02 1.84
CA PHE A 395 8.02 -0.47 2.81
C PHE A 395 8.00 0.40 4.08
N VAL A 396 9.18 0.77 4.58
CA VAL A 396 9.29 1.61 5.78
C VAL A 396 8.93 3.06 5.47
N THR A 397 9.42 3.60 4.35
CA THR A 397 9.09 4.97 3.93
C THR A 397 7.58 5.12 3.73
N ASP A 398 6.96 4.15 3.08
CA ASP A 398 5.54 4.15 2.81
C ASP A 398 4.71 4.03 4.09
N ALA A 399 5.17 3.21 5.05
CA ALA A 399 4.56 3.15 6.38
C ALA A 399 4.60 4.52 7.10
N PHE A 400 5.66 5.31 6.95
CA PHE A 400 5.69 6.69 7.49
C PHE A 400 4.71 7.61 6.76
N ILE A 401 4.70 7.52 5.43
CA ILE A 401 3.80 8.23 4.53
C ILE A 401 2.33 8.03 4.92
N TRP A 402 1.90 6.79 5.21
CA TRP A 402 0.53 6.47 5.60
C TRP A 402 0.22 6.77 7.07
N LYS A 403 1.23 6.78 7.95
CA LYS A 403 1.08 7.14 9.37
C LYS A 403 0.92 8.63 9.61
N LEU A 404 1.23 9.49 8.63
CA LEU A 404 0.88 10.90 8.66
C LEU A 404 -0.66 11.04 8.69
N ARG A 405 -1.23 10.93 9.90
CA ARG A 405 -2.61 11.32 10.24
C ARG A 405 -2.76 12.84 10.28
N ASP A 406 -1.96 13.54 9.49
CA ASP A 406 -2.05 14.98 9.36
C ASP A 406 -3.41 15.30 8.73
N PRO A 407 -4.28 16.07 9.41
CA PRO A 407 -5.57 16.49 8.86
C PRO A 407 -5.44 17.17 7.50
N GLN A 408 -4.32 17.87 7.22
CA GLN A 408 -4.05 18.51 5.94
C GLN A 408 -3.84 17.49 4.83
N ILE A 409 -3.06 16.43 5.08
CA ILE A 409 -2.80 15.35 4.11
C ILE A 409 -4.07 14.51 3.91
N GLN A 410 -4.82 14.25 4.98
CA GLN A 410 -6.12 13.57 4.87
C GLN A 410 -7.11 14.38 4.02
N LYS A 411 -7.12 15.71 4.16
CA LYS A 411 -7.94 16.61 3.35
C LYS A 411 -7.60 16.49 1.86
N LEU A 412 -6.33 16.32 1.49
CA LEU A 412 -5.94 16.13 0.07
C LEU A 412 -6.48 14.82 -0.51
N LEU A 413 -6.62 13.75 0.28
CA LEU A 413 -7.15 12.47 -0.19
C LEU A 413 -8.68 12.43 -0.28
N VAL A 414 -9.36 13.08 0.66
CA VAL A 414 -10.81 12.94 0.82
C VAL A 414 -11.58 14.06 0.10
N SER A 415 -10.96 15.24 -0.09
CA SER A 415 -11.50 16.28 -0.98
C SER A 415 -11.57 15.81 -2.43
#